data_AF-A0A9X8T245-F1
#
_entry.id   AF-A0A9X8T245-F1
#
_cell.length_a   1.000
_cell.length_b   1.000
_cell.length_c   1.000
_cell.angle_alpha   90.00
_cell.angle_beta   90.00
_cell.angle_gamma   90.00
#
_symmetry.space_group_name_H-M   'P 1'
#
loop_
_entity.id
_entity.type
_entity.pdbx_description
1 polymer ?
#
loop_
_entity_poly.entity_id
_entity_poly.type
_entity_poly.pdbx_seq_one_letter_code
_entity_poly.pdbx_strand_id
1 'polypeptide(L)'
;MDKQQLASTIWESANQMRSKIEASEYKDFILGFIFYKYLSDKELRFFNNQGLSQEDIEKINEEDEQYAEYVRNNLGYFIAYENLYSTWLSKGGDFEIANVRDALSAFDRNIDNAYKKVFENIFKTLSSGLSKLGESAAKQTKAARSLLNLIKRIPMDGSQDYDVLGFVYEYLISMFAANAGKKAGEFYTPHEVSVLMSEIIAQELKDRDKIQIYDPTSGFRVIIVIEANSYVNTRSSRLLPKFKTQKINSWCAA
;
A
#
# COMPACT_ATOMS: atom_id res chain seq x y z
N MET A 1 21.32 5.18 -0.76
CA MET A 1 20.42 6.20 -1.36
C MET A 1 19.57 6.72 -0.23
N ASP A 2 19.51 8.04 -0.03
CA ASP A 2 18.68 8.63 1.03
C ASP A 2 17.17 8.51 0.70
N LYS A 3 16.30 8.54 1.72
CA LYS A 3 14.84 8.38 1.58
C LYS A 3 14.23 9.39 0.62
N GLN A 4 14.70 10.65 0.69
CA GLN A 4 14.24 11.71 -0.20
C GLN A 4 14.67 11.46 -1.65
N GLN A 5 15.91 10.98 -1.85
CA GLN A 5 16.41 10.64 -3.19
C GLN A 5 15.62 9.49 -3.81
N LEU A 6 15.29 8.46 -3.02
CA LEU A 6 14.43 7.37 -3.50
C LEU A 6 13.07 7.89 -3.94
N ALA A 7 12.37 8.62 -3.07
CA ALA A 7 11.02 9.12 -3.35
C ALA A 7 10.99 10.11 -4.53
N SER A 8 11.99 11.01 -4.61
CA SER A 8 12.19 11.92 -5.74
C SER A 8 12.46 11.16 -7.03
N THR A 9 13.31 10.13 -7.02
CA THR A 9 13.59 9.30 -8.20
C THR A 9 12.33 8.57 -8.69
N ILE A 10 11.53 8.03 -7.76
CA ILE A 10 10.26 7.37 -8.09
C ILE A 10 9.30 8.39 -8.71
N TRP A 11 9.16 9.57 -8.10
CA TRP A 11 8.32 10.64 -8.62
C TRP A 11 8.74 11.09 -10.02
N GLU A 12 10.02 11.42 -10.23
CA GLU A 12 10.52 11.90 -11.52
C GLU A 12 10.30 10.88 -12.63
N SER A 13 10.60 9.61 -12.34
CA SER A 13 10.38 8.51 -13.29
C SER A 13 8.90 8.36 -13.61
N ALA A 14 8.03 8.37 -12.59
CA ALA A 14 6.58 8.34 -12.75
C ALA A 14 6.07 9.51 -13.60
N ASN A 15 6.60 10.72 -13.38
CA ASN A 15 6.21 11.93 -14.08
C ASN A 15 6.64 11.91 -15.55
N GLN A 16 7.74 11.25 -15.89
CA GLN A 16 8.14 10.99 -17.28
C GLN A 16 7.24 9.92 -17.93
N MET A 17 6.89 8.87 -17.18
CA MET A 17 6.16 7.71 -17.68
C MET A 17 4.66 7.96 -17.86
N ARG A 18 4.06 8.87 -17.08
CA ARG A 18 2.62 9.18 -17.22
C ARG A 18 2.27 9.80 -18.58
N SER A 19 3.24 10.38 -19.28
CA SER A 19 3.04 10.99 -20.61
C SER A 19 1.86 11.98 -20.63
N LYS A 20 0.76 11.65 -21.31
CA LYS A 20 -0.46 12.47 -21.41
C LYS A 20 -1.50 12.21 -20.30
N ILE A 21 -1.28 11.22 -19.44
CA ILE A 21 -2.19 10.90 -18.33
C ILE A 21 -2.11 12.01 -17.28
N GLU A 22 -3.27 12.47 -16.84
CA GLU A 22 -3.40 13.51 -15.83
C GLU A 22 -2.85 13.02 -14.49
N ALA A 23 -2.27 13.93 -13.69
CA ALA A 23 -1.58 13.54 -12.47
C ALA A 23 -2.54 12.89 -11.45
N SER A 24 -3.78 13.39 -11.36
CA SER A 24 -4.79 12.83 -10.47
C SER A 24 -5.16 11.39 -10.82
N GLU A 25 -5.23 11.06 -12.11
CA GLU A 25 -5.51 9.69 -12.58
C GLU A 25 -4.30 8.77 -12.42
N TYR A 26 -3.10 9.28 -12.70
CA TYR A 26 -1.87 8.49 -12.59
C TYR A 26 -1.55 8.08 -11.15
N LYS A 27 -1.94 8.93 -10.18
CA LYS A 27 -1.84 8.65 -8.74
C LYS A 27 -2.47 7.30 -8.38
N ASP A 28 -3.68 7.04 -8.86
CA ASP A 28 -4.42 5.85 -8.46
C ASP A 28 -3.76 4.57 -9.00
N PHE A 29 -3.07 4.65 -10.14
CA PHE A 29 -2.28 3.54 -10.67
C PHE A 29 -1.05 3.25 -9.83
N ILE A 30 -0.20 4.26 -9.64
CA ILE A 30 1.09 4.05 -8.96
C ILE A 30 0.87 3.62 -7.50
N LEU A 31 -0.07 4.24 -6.79
CA LEU A 31 -0.38 3.87 -5.41
C LEU A 31 -0.98 2.46 -5.33
N GLY A 32 -1.87 2.10 -6.25
CA GLY A 32 -2.44 0.75 -6.32
C GLY A 32 -1.37 -0.33 -6.56
N PHE A 33 -0.47 -0.13 -7.50
CA PHE A 33 0.63 -1.08 -7.75
C PHE A 33 1.65 -1.14 -6.60
N ILE A 34 1.96 -0.01 -5.95
CA ILE A 34 2.81 0.01 -4.74
C ILE A 34 2.17 -0.82 -3.63
N PHE A 35 0.87 -0.64 -3.41
CA PHE A 35 0.15 -1.37 -2.37
C PHE A 35 0.05 -2.86 -2.71
N TYR A 36 -0.19 -3.22 -3.97
CA TYR A 36 -0.19 -4.62 -4.40
C TYR A 36 1.19 -5.28 -4.18
N LYS A 37 2.29 -4.60 -4.52
CA LYS A 37 3.64 -5.07 -4.21
C LYS A 37 3.82 -5.29 -2.71
N TYR A 38 3.37 -4.36 -1.87
CA TYR A 38 3.45 -4.51 -0.42
C TYR A 38 2.74 -5.76 0.08
N LEU A 39 1.51 -6.03 -0.39
CA LEU A 39 0.76 -7.22 0.00
C LEU A 39 1.45 -8.51 -0.46
N SER A 40 1.95 -8.52 -1.70
CA SER A 40 2.67 -9.66 -2.29
C SER A 40 3.97 -9.95 -1.55
N ASP A 41 4.79 -8.93 -1.26
CA ASP A 41 6.04 -9.09 -0.51
C ASP A 41 5.78 -9.50 0.94
N LYS A 42 4.69 -9.03 1.55
CA LYS A 42 4.28 -9.44 2.90
C LYS A 42 3.90 -10.93 2.94
N GLU A 43 3.20 -11.42 1.92
CA GLU A 43 2.84 -12.83 1.81
C GLU A 43 4.06 -13.71 1.53
N LEU A 44 4.96 -13.30 0.65
CA LEU A 44 6.25 -14.00 0.45
C LEU A 44 7.07 -14.10 1.73
N ARG A 45 7.14 -13.03 2.53
CA ARG A 45 7.78 -13.09 3.85
C ARG A 45 7.07 -14.05 4.79
N PHE A 46 5.74 -14.10 4.75
CA PHE A 46 4.99 -15.06 5.54
C PHE A 46 5.40 -16.49 5.16
N PHE A 47 5.46 -16.83 3.87
CA PHE A 47 5.92 -18.14 3.40
C PHE A 47 7.36 -18.45 3.82
N ASN A 48 8.28 -17.50 3.65
CA ASN A 48 9.67 -17.66 4.07
C ASN A 48 9.79 -17.88 5.58
N ASN A 49 8.97 -17.21 6.39
CA ASN A 49 8.94 -17.40 7.85
C ASN A 49 8.33 -18.75 8.26
N GLN A 50 7.49 -19.35 7.43
CA GLN A 50 7.02 -20.73 7.59
C GLN A 50 8.08 -21.76 7.11
N GLY A 51 9.19 -21.31 6.52
CA GLY A 51 10.29 -22.16 6.06
C GLY A 51 10.04 -22.84 4.71
N LEU A 52 9.11 -22.35 3.90
CA LEU A 52 8.86 -22.91 2.57
C LEU A 52 10.06 -22.67 1.65
N SER A 53 10.38 -23.67 0.83
CA SER A 53 11.35 -23.50 -0.25
C SER A 53 10.74 -22.74 -1.42
N GLN A 54 11.59 -22.21 -2.30
CA GLN A 54 11.13 -21.56 -3.54
C GLN A 54 10.30 -22.50 -4.42
N GLU A 55 10.65 -23.79 -4.49
CA GLU A 55 9.91 -24.80 -5.25
C GLU A 55 8.52 -25.09 -4.67
N ASP A 56 8.37 -24.98 -3.35
CA ASP A 56 7.08 -25.13 -2.68
C ASP A 56 6.22 -23.89 -2.94
N ILE A 57 6.81 -22.70 -2.85
CA ILE A 57 6.12 -21.43 -3.12
C ILE A 57 5.57 -21.40 -4.55
N GLU A 58 6.32 -21.91 -5.52
CA GLU A 58 5.91 -21.99 -6.94
C GLU A 58 4.65 -22.84 -7.18
N LYS A 59 4.32 -23.75 -6.27
CA LYS A 59 3.15 -24.63 -6.37
C LYS A 59 1.92 -24.07 -5.64
N ILE A 60 2.08 -23.00 -4.86
CA ILE A 60 0.99 -22.39 -4.09
C ILE A 60 0.00 -21.73 -5.04
N ASN A 61 -1.21 -22.26 -5.07
CA ASN A 61 -2.31 -21.75 -5.88
C ASN A 61 -3.64 -21.87 -5.11
N GLU A 62 -4.76 -21.48 -5.75
CA GLU A 62 -6.10 -21.55 -5.15
C GLU A 62 -6.63 -22.99 -5.03
N GLU A 63 -5.97 -24.00 -5.61
CA GLU A 63 -6.41 -25.41 -5.55
C GLU A 63 -6.06 -26.07 -4.22
N ASP A 64 -5.00 -25.62 -3.55
CA ASP A 64 -4.69 -26.01 -2.16
C ASP A 64 -5.54 -25.17 -1.19
N GLU A 65 -6.83 -25.49 -1.12
CA GLU A 65 -7.82 -24.75 -0.32
C GLU A 65 -7.42 -24.69 1.16
N GLN A 66 -6.80 -25.76 1.70
CA GLN A 66 -6.38 -25.80 3.10
C GLN A 66 -5.26 -24.79 3.37
N TYR A 67 -4.24 -24.77 2.51
CA TYR A 67 -3.15 -23.82 2.66
C TYR A 67 -3.60 -22.39 2.36
N ALA A 68 -4.40 -22.17 1.31
CA ALA A 68 -4.98 -20.87 1.01
C ALA A 68 -5.81 -20.32 2.18
N GLU A 69 -6.64 -21.16 2.82
CA GLU A 69 -7.40 -20.78 4.01
C GLU A 69 -6.49 -20.44 5.20
N TYR A 70 -5.43 -21.22 5.43
CA TYR A 70 -4.43 -20.91 6.45
C TYR A 70 -3.79 -19.53 6.25
N VAL A 71 -3.42 -19.20 5.01
CA VAL A 71 -2.84 -17.88 4.68
C VAL A 71 -3.87 -16.76 4.89
N ARG A 72 -5.11 -16.94 4.41
CA ARG A 72 -6.21 -15.99 4.59
C ARG A 72 -6.49 -15.71 6.07
N ASN A 73 -6.46 -16.73 6.93
CA ASN A 73 -6.67 -16.58 8.37
C ASN A 73 -5.56 -15.76 9.06
N ASN A 74 -4.33 -15.78 8.53
CA ASN A 74 -3.19 -15.07 9.12
C ASN A 74 -3.00 -13.66 8.53
N LEU A 75 -3.22 -13.49 7.23
CA LEU A 75 -2.94 -12.24 6.51
C LEU A 75 -4.21 -11.44 6.16
N GLY A 76 -5.37 -12.08 6.16
CA GLY A 76 -6.66 -11.54 5.75
C GLY A 76 -6.95 -11.63 4.25
N TYR A 77 -5.99 -12.11 3.47
CA TYR A 77 -6.07 -12.32 2.02
C TYR A 77 -5.11 -13.45 1.61
N PHE A 78 -5.20 -13.88 0.35
CA PHE A 78 -4.27 -14.81 -0.27
C PHE A 78 -4.00 -14.40 -1.73
N ILE A 79 -2.74 -14.51 -2.17
CA ILE A 79 -2.28 -14.22 -3.53
C ILE A 79 -1.54 -15.45 -4.08
N ALA A 80 -2.21 -16.19 -4.97
CA ALA A 80 -1.60 -17.33 -5.67
C ALA A 80 -0.26 -16.95 -6.34
N TYR A 81 0.67 -17.93 -6.43
CA TYR A 81 2.02 -17.69 -6.92
C TYR A 81 2.07 -16.96 -8.27
N GLU A 82 1.22 -17.34 -9.22
CA GLU A 82 1.13 -16.73 -10.55
C GLU A 82 0.75 -15.24 -10.53
N ASN A 83 0.09 -14.80 -9.46
CA ASN A 83 -0.41 -13.46 -9.24
C ASN A 83 0.54 -12.61 -8.38
N LEU A 84 1.58 -13.21 -7.79
CA LEU A 84 2.58 -12.45 -7.03
C LEU A 84 3.28 -11.41 -7.91
N TYR A 85 3.62 -10.29 -7.30
CA TYR A 85 4.33 -9.20 -7.95
C TYR A 85 5.70 -9.64 -8.49
N SER A 86 6.42 -10.50 -7.75
CA SER A 86 7.67 -11.11 -8.20
C SER A 86 7.48 -11.97 -9.45
N THR A 87 6.36 -12.69 -9.53
CA THR A 87 6.03 -13.55 -10.67
C THR A 87 5.67 -12.75 -11.91
N TRP A 88 5.00 -11.60 -11.75
CA TRP A 88 4.81 -10.66 -12.86
C TRP A 88 6.13 -10.11 -13.40
N LEU A 89 7.08 -9.82 -12.51
CA LEU A 89 8.42 -9.38 -12.91
C LEU A 89 9.18 -10.49 -13.65
N SER A 90 9.09 -11.74 -13.20
CA SER A 90 9.79 -12.87 -13.81
C SER A 90 9.23 -13.25 -15.18
N LYS A 91 7.91 -13.09 -15.40
CA LYS A 91 7.27 -13.25 -16.72
C LYS A 91 7.88 -12.37 -17.81
N GLY A 92 8.46 -11.22 -17.45
CA GLY A 92 9.22 -10.38 -18.39
C GLY A 92 8.42 -10.05 -19.66
N GLY A 93 8.85 -10.63 -20.79
CA GLY A 93 8.21 -10.51 -22.12
C GLY A 93 6.74 -10.92 -22.14
N ASP A 94 6.41 -11.97 -21.40
CA ASP A 94 5.12 -12.67 -21.42
C ASP A 94 4.10 -12.07 -20.45
N PHE A 95 4.50 -11.05 -19.68
CA PHE A 95 3.56 -10.32 -18.82
C PHE A 95 2.58 -9.50 -19.67
N GLU A 96 1.29 -9.62 -19.36
CA GLU A 96 0.21 -8.88 -19.97
C GLU A 96 -0.66 -8.16 -18.93
N ILE A 97 -1.34 -7.10 -19.36
CA ILE A 97 -2.32 -6.39 -18.55
C ILE A 97 -3.48 -7.29 -18.08
N ALA A 98 -3.76 -8.39 -18.79
CA ALA A 98 -4.72 -9.40 -18.36
C ALA A 98 -4.32 -10.03 -17.02
N ASN A 99 -3.03 -10.33 -16.80
CA ASN A 99 -2.55 -10.89 -15.54
C ASN A 99 -2.87 -9.99 -14.35
N VAL A 100 -2.80 -8.65 -14.52
CA VAL A 100 -3.18 -7.71 -13.46
C VAL A 100 -4.68 -7.79 -13.19
N ARG A 101 -5.52 -7.82 -14.24
CA ARG A 101 -6.98 -7.89 -14.07
C ARG A 101 -7.40 -9.18 -13.36
N ASP A 102 -6.83 -10.30 -13.77
CA ASP A 102 -7.12 -11.62 -13.22
C ASP A 102 -6.73 -11.68 -11.75
N ALA A 103 -5.55 -11.16 -11.41
CA ALA A 103 -5.07 -11.11 -10.04
C ALA A 103 -5.85 -10.17 -9.13
N LEU A 104 -6.30 -9.01 -9.62
CA LEU A 104 -7.14 -8.11 -8.84
C LEU A 104 -8.51 -8.75 -8.57
N SER A 105 -9.07 -9.46 -9.56
CA SER A 105 -10.29 -10.24 -9.38
C SER A 105 -10.08 -11.41 -8.41
N ALA A 106 -8.95 -12.12 -8.51
CA ALA A 106 -8.58 -13.20 -7.61
C ALA A 106 -8.40 -12.71 -6.17
N PHE A 107 -7.78 -11.55 -5.99
CA PHE A 107 -7.62 -10.92 -4.69
C PHE A 107 -8.97 -10.69 -4.02
N ASP A 108 -9.93 -10.06 -4.71
CA ASP A 108 -11.28 -9.80 -4.15
C ASP A 108 -12.01 -11.10 -3.73
N ARG A 109 -11.81 -12.21 -4.45
CA ARG A 109 -12.37 -13.53 -4.09
C ARG A 109 -11.66 -14.16 -2.89
N ASN A 110 -10.36 -13.90 -2.73
CA ASN A 110 -9.50 -14.51 -1.71
C ASN A 110 -9.35 -13.67 -0.44
N ILE A 111 -10.25 -12.73 -0.19
CA ILE A 111 -10.30 -12.00 1.08
C ILE A 111 -11.03 -12.84 2.13
N ASP A 112 -10.42 -12.96 3.31
CA ASP A 112 -11.06 -13.59 4.46
C ASP A 112 -12.29 -12.77 4.93
N ASN A 113 -13.35 -13.46 5.35
CA ASN A 113 -14.59 -12.80 5.77
C ASN A 113 -14.39 -11.82 6.94
N ALA A 114 -13.48 -12.10 7.88
CA ALA A 114 -13.18 -11.20 8.99
C ALA A 114 -12.46 -9.91 8.53
N TYR A 115 -11.79 -9.96 7.38
CA TYR A 115 -10.99 -8.88 6.82
C TYR A 115 -11.64 -8.15 5.65
N LYS A 116 -12.83 -8.57 5.20
CA LYS A 116 -13.60 -7.89 4.14
C LYS A 116 -13.71 -6.38 4.35
N LYS A 117 -14.04 -5.93 5.55
CA LYS A 117 -14.14 -4.50 5.88
C LYS A 117 -12.83 -3.70 5.68
N VAL A 118 -11.69 -4.39 5.58
CA VAL A 118 -10.37 -3.79 5.40
C VAL A 118 -9.95 -3.80 3.93
N PHE A 119 -10.15 -4.92 3.24
CA PHE A 119 -9.59 -5.15 1.91
C PHE A 119 -10.59 -5.08 0.76
N GLU A 120 -11.90 -5.23 1.04
CA GLU A 120 -12.91 -5.23 -0.02
C GLU A 120 -12.87 -3.91 -0.79
N ASN A 121 -12.84 -4.00 -2.13
CA ASN A 121 -12.75 -2.86 -3.05
C ASN A 121 -11.46 -2.04 -2.96
N ILE A 122 -10.42 -2.48 -2.24
CA ILE A 122 -9.19 -1.70 -2.09
C ILE A 122 -8.48 -1.43 -3.44
N PHE A 123 -8.66 -2.33 -4.42
CA PHE A 123 -8.14 -2.18 -5.77
C PHE A 123 -9.17 -1.75 -6.81
N LYS A 124 -10.38 -1.36 -6.41
CA LYS A 124 -11.46 -0.98 -7.33
C LYS A 124 -11.06 0.16 -8.26
N THR A 125 -10.41 1.19 -7.72
CA THR A 125 -9.95 2.34 -8.51
C THR A 125 -8.87 1.92 -9.50
N LEU A 126 -7.88 1.13 -9.07
CA LEU A 126 -6.86 0.57 -9.95
C LEU A 126 -7.50 -0.24 -11.09
N SER A 127 -8.35 -1.21 -10.75
CA SER A 127 -9.03 -2.11 -11.69
C SER A 127 -9.83 -1.34 -12.75
N SER A 128 -10.69 -0.41 -12.33
CA SER A 128 -11.50 0.40 -13.25
C SER A 128 -10.67 1.34 -14.13
N GLY A 129 -9.52 1.81 -13.63
CA GLY A 129 -8.66 2.73 -14.35
C GLY A 129 -7.60 2.06 -15.23
N LEU A 130 -7.37 0.74 -15.17
CA LEU A 130 -6.35 0.06 -16.01
C LEU A 130 -6.52 0.35 -17.51
N SER A 131 -7.76 0.57 -17.97
CA SER A 131 -8.08 0.97 -19.34
C SER A 131 -7.47 2.33 -19.74
N LYS A 132 -7.24 3.23 -18.78
CA LYS A 132 -6.67 4.57 -18.99
C LYS A 132 -5.14 4.57 -19.09
N LEU A 133 -4.47 3.47 -18.75
CA LEU A 133 -3.00 3.33 -18.91
C LEU A 133 -2.57 3.34 -20.39
N GLY A 134 -3.50 3.11 -21.32
CA GLY A 134 -3.24 3.20 -22.75
C GLY A 134 -4.43 2.78 -23.60
N GLU A 135 -4.45 3.27 -24.84
CA GLU A 135 -5.56 3.05 -25.80
C GLU A 135 -5.71 1.61 -26.28
N SER A 136 -4.72 0.74 -26.05
CA SER A 136 -4.75 -0.67 -26.44
C SER A 136 -4.13 -1.55 -25.37
N ALA A 137 -4.48 -2.85 -25.36
CA ALA A 137 -3.91 -3.81 -24.41
C ALA A 137 -2.37 -3.82 -24.44
N ALA A 138 -1.76 -3.75 -25.63
CA ALA A 138 -0.30 -3.66 -25.75
C ALA A 138 0.29 -2.39 -25.12
N LYS A 139 -0.35 -1.23 -25.29
CA LYS A 139 0.08 0.02 -24.65
C LYS A 139 -0.10 -0.05 -23.13
N GLN A 140 -1.21 -0.60 -22.64
CA GLN A 140 -1.47 -0.81 -21.22
C GLN A 140 -0.43 -1.76 -20.59
N THR A 141 -0.16 -2.89 -21.24
CA THR A 141 0.87 -3.85 -20.82
C THR A 141 2.23 -3.16 -20.72
N LYS A 142 2.62 -2.37 -21.73
CA LYS A 142 3.88 -1.63 -21.71
C LYS A 142 3.94 -0.65 -20.53
N ALA A 143 2.88 0.14 -20.32
CA ALA A 143 2.82 1.10 -19.21
C ALA A 143 2.88 0.41 -17.84
N ALA A 144 2.11 -0.67 -17.65
CA ALA A 144 2.13 -1.48 -16.44
C ALA A 144 3.52 -2.09 -16.19
N ARG A 145 4.18 -2.68 -17.20
CA ARG A 145 5.55 -3.20 -17.07
C ARG A 145 6.54 -2.13 -16.66
N SER A 146 6.42 -0.93 -17.22
CA SER A 146 7.26 0.19 -16.82
C SER A 146 7.02 0.54 -15.34
N LEU A 147 5.77 0.59 -14.89
CA LEU A 147 5.42 0.79 -13.47
C LEU A 147 5.98 -0.31 -12.57
N LEU A 148 5.86 -1.58 -12.95
CA LEU A 148 6.44 -2.69 -12.19
C LEU A 148 7.96 -2.52 -12.04
N ASN A 149 8.68 -2.22 -13.12
CA ASN A 149 10.13 -2.01 -13.02
C ASN A 149 10.52 -0.80 -12.17
N LEU A 150 9.71 0.26 -12.18
CA LEU A 150 9.92 1.42 -11.34
C LEU A 150 9.73 1.08 -9.85
N ILE A 151 8.60 0.46 -9.52
CA ILE A 151 8.19 0.13 -8.15
C ILE A 151 9.09 -0.96 -7.55
N LYS A 152 9.68 -1.84 -8.38
CA LYS A 152 10.69 -2.83 -7.95
C LYS A 152 11.83 -2.20 -7.14
N ARG A 153 12.17 -0.94 -7.41
CA ARG A 153 13.23 -0.20 -6.71
C ARG A 153 12.90 0.17 -5.26
N ILE A 154 11.64 0.06 -4.85
CA ILE A 154 11.20 0.38 -3.48
C ILE A 154 11.48 -0.85 -2.59
N PRO A 155 12.45 -0.78 -1.67
CA PRO A 155 12.73 -1.87 -0.75
C PRO A 155 11.56 -2.01 0.22
N MET A 156 11.04 -3.23 0.34
CA MET A 156 9.93 -3.53 1.25
C MET A 156 10.37 -4.41 2.41
N ASP A 157 11.61 -4.92 2.40
CA ASP A 157 12.13 -5.94 3.32
C ASP A 157 12.28 -5.49 4.78
N GLY A 158 12.05 -4.20 5.08
CA GLY A 158 12.22 -3.66 6.43
C GLY A 158 13.69 -3.53 6.84
N SER A 159 14.62 -3.60 5.88
CA SER A 159 16.06 -3.46 6.13
C SER A 159 16.50 -2.05 6.54
N GLN A 160 15.60 -1.08 6.48
CA GLN A 160 15.87 0.32 6.78
C GLN A 160 15.34 0.69 8.16
N ASP A 161 16.01 1.59 8.85
CA ASP A 161 15.62 2.09 10.19
C ASP A 161 14.37 2.99 10.18
N TYR A 162 13.61 3.01 9.08
CA TYR A 162 12.40 3.80 8.90
C TYR A 162 11.41 3.11 7.94
N ASP A 163 10.13 3.48 8.00
CA ASP A 163 9.10 2.97 7.09
C ASP A 163 9.25 3.58 5.69
N VAL A 164 10.00 2.88 4.83
CA VAL A 164 10.26 3.28 3.44
C VAL A 164 8.96 3.37 2.63
N LEU A 165 8.05 2.41 2.82
CA LEU A 165 6.79 2.37 2.08
C LEU A 165 5.93 3.56 2.46
N GLY A 166 5.70 3.76 3.75
CA GLY A 166 4.92 4.88 4.27
C GLY A 166 5.47 6.21 3.75
N PHE A 167 6.79 6.39 3.82
CA PHE A 167 7.45 7.59 3.32
C PHE A 167 7.27 7.81 1.82
N VAL A 168 7.52 6.79 0.98
CA VAL A 168 7.36 6.92 -0.49
C VAL A 168 5.89 7.17 -0.84
N TYR A 169 4.96 6.50 -0.16
CA TYR A 169 3.52 6.66 -0.37
C TYR A 169 3.05 8.07 -0.01
N GLU A 170 3.47 8.59 1.15
CA GLU A 170 3.19 9.95 1.61
C GLU A 170 3.79 11.00 0.67
N TYR A 171 5.06 10.82 0.29
CA TYR A 171 5.74 11.72 -0.63
C TYR A 171 4.99 11.81 -1.97
N LEU A 172 4.60 10.67 -2.55
CA LEU A 172 3.83 10.67 -3.79
C LEU A 172 2.49 11.40 -3.63
N ILE A 173 1.74 11.15 -2.55
CA ILE A 173 0.48 11.86 -2.27
C ILE A 173 0.72 13.37 -2.19
N SER A 174 1.77 13.81 -1.50
CA SER A 174 2.11 15.23 -1.37
C SER A 174 2.41 15.88 -2.74
N MET A 175 3.14 15.18 -3.60
CA MET A 175 3.48 15.66 -4.94
C MET A 175 2.26 15.71 -5.85
N PHE A 176 1.37 14.72 -5.76
CA PHE A 176 0.10 14.75 -6.51
C PHE A 176 -0.82 15.88 -6.03
N ALA A 177 -0.89 16.12 -4.72
CA ALA A 177 -1.67 17.23 -4.16
C ALA A 177 -1.12 18.59 -4.61
N ALA A 178 0.20 18.78 -4.57
CA ALA A 178 0.85 20.02 -5.04
C ALA A 178 0.59 20.29 -6.54
N ASN A 179 0.52 19.24 -7.36
CA ASN A 179 0.27 19.35 -8.80
C ASN A 179 -1.21 19.42 -9.20
N ALA A 180 -2.15 19.16 -8.28
CA ALA A 180 -3.60 19.21 -8.54
C ALA A 180 -4.19 20.65 -8.54
N GLY A 181 -3.38 21.68 -8.28
CA GLY A 181 -3.79 23.10 -8.34
C GLY A 181 -4.42 23.65 -7.05
N LYS A 182 -4.76 24.95 -7.04
CA LYS A 182 -5.13 25.76 -5.85
C LYS A 182 -6.34 25.28 -5.02
N LYS A 183 -7.13 24.32 -5.51
CA LYS A 183 -8.23 23.68 -4.75
C LYS A 183 -7.77 22.46 -3.93
N ALA A 184 -6.51 22.05 -4.03
CA ALA A 184 -5.99 20.85 -3.38
C ALA A 184 -5.50 21.07 -1.92
N GLY A 185 -5.42 22.32 -1.45
CA GLY A 185 -4.95 22.66 -0.09
C GLY A 185 -5.80 22.07 1.03
N GLU A 186 -7.05 21.71 0.73
CA GLU A 186 -7.96 21.04 1.66
C GLU A 186 -7.62 19.54 1.85
N PHE A 187 -6.72 18.95 1.04
CA PHE A 187 -6.51 17.50 0.98
C PHE A 187 -5.17 16.99 1.53
N TYR A 188 -4.15 17.85 1.71
CA TYR A 188 -2.84 17.47 2.30
C TYR A 188 -2.35 18.38 3.46
N THR A 189 -1.99 17.80 4.62
CA THR A 189 -1.40 18.53 5.76
C THR A 189 0.10 18.25 5.67
N PRO A 190 0.94 19.29 5.61
CA PRO A 190 2.39 19.13 5.63
C PRO A 190 2.86 18.23 6.77
N HIS A 191 3.88 17.42 6.51
CA HIS A 191 4.41 16.45 7.46
C HIS A 191 4.78 17.11 8.80
N GLU A 192 5.43 18.27 8.76
CA GLU A 192 5.86 19.02 9.94
C GLU A 192 4.68 19.45 10.82
N VAL A 193 3.54 19.79 10.20
CA VAL A 193 2.31 20.14 10.93
C VAL A 193 1.68 18.88 11.55
N SER A 194 1.69 17.75 10.84
CA SER A 194 1.20 16.47 11.37
C SER A 194 2.02 15.99 12.57
N VAL A 195 3.35 16.13 12.51
CA VAL A 195 4.26 15.80 13.61
C VAL A 195 3.98 16.69 14.81
N LEU A 196 3.94 18.02 14.62
CA LEU A 196 3.66 18.96 15.70
C LEU A 196 2.33 18.66 16.40
N MET A 197 1.26 18.43 15.63
CA MET A 197 -0.05 18.07 16.18
C MET A 197 0.00 16.75 16.95
N SER A 198 0.70 15.75 16.41
CA SER A 198 0.86 14.43 17.04
C SER A 198 1.66 14.52 18.35
N GLU A 199 2.71 15.34 18.39
CA GLU A 199 3.49 15.59 19.60
C GLU A 199 2.67 16.27 20.70
N ILE A 200 1.88 17.29 20.34
CA ILE A 200 0.98 17.96 21.28
C ILE A 200 -0.03 16.95 21.86
N ILE A 201 -0.69 16.17 21.02
CA ILE A 201 -1.66 15.15 21.45
C ILE A 201 -0.99 14.08 22.32
N ALA A 202 0.18 13.57 21.91
CA ALA A 202 0.91 12.55 22.64
C ALA A 202 1.42 13.06 24.01
N GLN A 203 1.73 14.34 24.12
CA GLN A 203 2.13 14.95 25.38
C GLN A 203 0.95 15.13 26.34
N GLU A 204 -0.20 15.61 25.85
CA GLU A 204 -1.42 15.78 26.65
C GLU A 204 -2.01 14.45 27.12
N LEU A 205 -1.83 13.39 26.32
CA LEU A 205 -2.38 12.07 26.61
C LEU A 205 -1.35 11.09 27.19
N LYS A 206 -0.16 11.55 27.57
CA LYS A 206 0.97 10.69 28.01
C LYS A 206 0.64 9.78 29.21
N ASP A 207 -0.29 10.20 30.06
CA ASP A 207 -0.68 9.48 31.29
C ASP A 207 -1.93 8.60 31.08
N ARG A 208 -2.41 8.47 29.84
CA ARG A 208 -3.61 7.68 29.50
C ARG A 208 -3.21 6.29 29.01
N ASP A 209 -3.79 5.27 29.63
CA ASP A 209 -3.61 3.86 29.20
C ASP A 209 -4.33 3.53 27.89
N LYS A 210 -5.35 4.30 27.52
CA LYS A 210 -6.12 4.13 26.27
C LYS A 210 -6.32 5.48 25.59
N ILE A 211 -5.86 5.58 24.36
CA ILE A 211 -5.97 6.77 23.52
C ILE A 211 -6.91 6.44 22.35
N GLN A 212 -7.91 7.30 22.13
CA GLN A 212 -8.82 7.24 20.99
C GLN A 212 -8.65 8.54 20.19
N ILE A 213 -8.33 8.41 18.91
CA ILE A 213 -8.08 9.53 18.00
C ILE A 213 -9.21 9.54 16.98
N TYR A 214 -9.77 10.72 16.74
CA TYR A 214 -10.83 10.94 15.77
C TYR A 214 -10.51 12.18 14.94
N ASP A 215 -10.54 12.02 13.62
CA ASP A 215 -10.40 13.12 12.65
C ASP A 215 -11.64 13.09 11.73
N PRO A 216 -12.59 14.03 11.88
CA PRO A 216 -13.83 14.06 11.10
C PRO A 216 -13.62 14.46 9.63
N THR A 217 -12.41 14.91 9.26
CA THR A 217 -12.06 15.42 7.93
C THR A 217 -10.74 14.82 7.43
N SER A 218 -10.49 13.55 7.78
CA SER A 218 -9.19 12.90 7.55
C SER A 218 -8.78 12.87 6.07
N GLY A 219 -9.73 12.87 5.12
CA GLY A 219 -9.43 12.81 3.69
C GLY A 219 -8.50 11.63 3.33
N PHE A 220 -7.54 11.83 2.41
CA PHE A 220 -6.49 10.84 2.11
C PHE A 220 -5.51 10.58 3.28
N ARG A 221 -5.71 11.22 4.44
CA ARG A 221 -4.73 11.28 5.52
C ARG A 221 -5.10 10.33 6.64
N VAL A 222 -4.51 9.15 6.53
CA VAL A 222 -4.20 8.30 7.68
C VAL A 222 -2.95 8.85 8.42
N ILE A 223 -2.28 9.90 7.92
CA ILE A 223 -0.98 10.40 8.40
C ILE A 223 -1.03 10.90 9.86
N ILE A 224 -1.98 11.76 10.25
CA ILE A 224 -2.08 12.23 11.65
C ILE A 224 -2.33 11.03 12.59
N VAL A 225 -3.15 10.07 12.17
CA VAL A 225 -3.42 8.86 12.95
C VAL A 225 -2.20 7.94 13.02
N ILE A 226 -1.46 7.79 11.91
CA ILE A 226 -0.23 6.99 11.84
C ILE A 226 0.87 7.62 12.69
N GLU A 227 1.10 8.93 12.56
CA GLU A 227 2.10 9.67 13.32
C GLU A 227 1.76 9.66 14.81
N ALA A 228 0.54 10.00 15.19
CA ALA A 228 0.13 9.92 16.59
C ALA A 228 0.25 8.49 17.14
N ASN A 229 -0.11 7.46 16.38
CA ASN A 229 0.08 6.06 16.79
C ASN A 229 1.58 5.68 16.87
N SER A 230 2.42 6.16 15.95
CA SER A 230 3.87 5.94 15.92
C SER A 230 4.58 6.60 17.11
N TYR A 231 4.23 7.84 17.45
CA TYR A 231 4.75 8.55 18.62
C TYR A 231 4.28 7.92 19.94
N VAL A 232 3.01 7.51 20.02
CA VAL A 232 2.51 6.71 21.14
C VAL A 232 3.29 5.40 21.24
N ASN A 233 3.55 4.70 20.13
CA ASN A 233 4.31 3.45 20.10
C ASN A 233 5.79 3.63 20.48
N THR A 234 6.42 4.72 20.05
CA THR A 234 7.82 5.02 20.36
C THR A 234 8.03 5.31 21.86
N ARG A 235 7.06 5.98 22.51
CA ARG A 235 7.04 6.11 23.99
C ARG A 235 6.61 4.80 24.68
N SER A 236 5.76 3.98 24.05
CA SER A 236 5.23 2.74 24.63
C SER A 236 6.17 1.53 24.58
N SER A 237 7.30 1.61 23.87
CA SER A 237 8.40 0.62 23.98
C SER A 237 8.95 0.46 25.41
N ARG A 238 8.63 1.40 26.33
CA ARG A 238 8.89 1.27 27.79
C ARG A 238 7.75 0.63 28.60
N LEU A 239 6.57 0.44 28.01
CA LEU A 239 5.31 0.05 28.69
C LEU A 239 4.58 -1.13 27.99
N LEU A 240 5.33 -1.95 27.25
CA LEU A 240 4.86 -2.97 26.30
C LEU A 240 3.82 -4.03 26.75
N PRO A 241 3.48 -4.32 28.02
CA PRO A 241 2.53 -5.41 28.29
C PRO A 241 1.02 -5.13 28.06
N LYS A 242 0.59 -3.90 27.71
CA LYS A 242 -0.82 -3.48 27.98
C LYS A 242 -1.72 -3.11 26.79
N PHE A 243 -1.27 -3.15 25.54
CA PHE A 243 -2.13 -2.71 24.43
C PHE A 243 -3.08 -3.82 23.93
N LYS A 244 -4.40 -3.57 24.06
CA LYS A 244 -5.45 -4.23 23.27
C LYS A 244 -6.07 -3.19 22.34
N THR A 245 -5.88 -3.35 21.04
CA THR A 245 -6.53 -2.54 20.01
C THR A 245 -7.99 -2.97 19.86
N GLN A 246 -8.92 -2.00 19.86
CA GLN A 246 -10.33 -2.24 19.56
C GLN A 246 -10.78 -1.21 18.52
N LYS A 247 -11.17 -1.70 17.35
CA LYS A 247 -11.60 -0.90 16.18
C LYS A 247 -13.05 -0.46 16.37
N ILE A 248 -13.35 0.82 16.14
CA ILE A 248 -14.73 1.36 16.21
C ILE A 248 -15.23 1.60 14.79
N ASN A 249 -16.46 1.16 14.52
CA ASN A 249 -17.12 1.25 13.22
C ASN A 249 -17.85 2.59 13.06
N SER A 250 -17.28 3.54 12.31
CA SER A 250 -18.06 4.56 11.59
C SER A 250 -17.16 5.28 10.59
N TRP A 251 -17.54 5.26 9.31
CA TRP A 251 -16.89 6.02 8.25
C TRP A 251 -17.42 7.45 8.28
N CYS A 252 -16.54 8.45 8.31
CA CYS A 252 -16.91 9.81 7.90
C CYS A 252 -17.02 9.81 6.37
N ALA A 253 -18.26 9.84 5.89
CA ALA A 253 -18.56 10.23 4.53
C ALA A 253 -18.33 11.74 4.41
N ALA A 254 -17.59 12.15 3.38
CA ALA A 254 -17.74 13.46 2.75
C ALA A 254 -18.45 13.23 1.42
#